data_AF-I1CA93-F1
#
_entry.id   AF-I1CA93-F1
#
_cell.length_a   1.000
_cell.length_b   1.000
_cell.length_c   1.000
_cell.angle_alpha   90.00
_cell.angle_beta   90.00
_cell.angle_gamma   90.00
#
_symmetry.space_group_name_H-M   'P 1'
#
loop_
_entity.id
_entity.type
_entity.pdbx_description
1 polymer ?
#
loop_
_entity_poly.entity_id
_entity_poly.type
_entity_poly.pdbx_seq_one_letter_code
_entity_poly.pdbx_strand_id
1 'polypeptide(L)'
;MIKQQQQQQQQQQQQMNQLPAEEYDLEPIQIHQRILKERKVKNYQIFPGNTRFLCGGRLVTSKDYRAFIAALLIFITPVVLFCIFTCPFLWNEVHPAIPIIFAYLFILAFASMLKTSWTDPGIIPRNLDTQEEIEDNASSINPSIISGIYQKEIQIKNTSWSLKYCDTCKIYRPPRASHCRQCDNCVEYEDHHCIWLNNCVVWMVGGLTVYHCLLIMRGVTTHEQLRSDILKLKYPDLGVNPYNKKSPFKNMAQVLCQPQPKSYLRRRKMADPIIEKI
;
A
#
# COMPACT_ATOMS: atom_id res chain seq x y z
N MET A 1 -7.56 42.51 1.49
CA MET A 1 -7.19 41.07 1.42
C MET A 1 -6.21 40.77 0.28
N ILE A 2 -6.53 41.01 -0.98
CA ILE A 2 -5.65 40.68 -2.13
C ILE A 2 -4.29 41.41 -2.09
N LYS A 3 -4.27 42.69 -1.68
CA LYS A 3 -3.03 43.48 -1.54
C LYS A 3 -2.09 42.98 -0.43
N GLN A 4 -2.63 42.37 0.64
CA GLN A 4 -1.83 41.79 1.73
C GLN A 4 -1.20 40.45 1.31
N GLN A 5 -1.90 39.64 0.51
CA GLN A 5 -1.33 38.42 -0.09
C GLN A 5 -0.22 38.73 -1.08
N GLN A 6 -0.36 39.79 -1.89
CA GLN A 6 0.68 40.20 -2.83
C GLN A 6 1.94 40.73 -2.11
N GLN A 7 1.78 41.45 -0.99
CA GLN A 7 2.92 41.88 -0.17
C GLN A 7 3.62 40.70 0.52
N GLN A 8 2.87 39.71 1.01
CA GLN A 8 3.48 38.49 1.58
C GLN A 8 4.23 37.67 0.54
N GLN A 9 3.72 37.59 -0.70
CA GLN A 9 4.41 36.92 -1.80
C GLN A 9 5.69 37.66 -2.20
N GLN A 10 5.66 39.00 -2.28
CA GLN A 10 6.85 39.79 -2.58
C GLN A 10 7.92 39.69 -1.48
N GLN A 11 7.51 39.65 -0.21
CA GLN A 11 8.44 39.46 0.91
C GLN A 11 9.05 38.05 0.93
N GLN A 12 8.27 37.00 0.63
CA GLN A 12 8.79 35.64 0.48
C GLN A 12 9.78 35.52 -0.68
N GLN A 13 9.52 36.22 -1.79
CA GLN A 13 10.35 36.18 -2.98
C GLN A 13 11.66 36.97 -2.79
N GLN A 14 11.64 38.06 -2.01
CA GLN A 14 12.85 38.77 -1.59
C GLN A 14 13.69 37.97 -0.58
N GLN A 15 13.07 37.19 0.31
CA GLN A 15 13.78 36.30 1.23
C GLN A 15 14.49 35.14 0.50
N MET A 16 13.91 34.63 -0.58
CA MET A 16 14.52 33.59 -1.42
C MET A 16 15.75 34.11 -2.20
N ASN A 17 15.79 35.41 -2.53
CA ASN A 17 16.88 36.02 -3.29
C ASN A 17 18.09 36.45 -2.45
N GLN A 18 18.08 36.22 -1.12
CA GLN A 18 19.19 36.55 -0.21
C GLN A 18 20.01 35.34 0.25
N LEU A 19 19.75 34.14 -0.30
CA LEU A 19 20.58 32.97 -0.05
C LEU A 19 21.90 33.09 -0.86
N PRO A 20 23.08 32.82 -0.24
CA PRO A 20 24.36 32.99 -0.91
C PRO A 20 24.50 32.05 -2.12
N ALA A 21 25.09 32.57 -3.20
CA ALA A 21 25.20 31.98 -4.54
C ALA A 21 26.08 30.71 -4.66
N GLU A 22 26.30 29.97 -3.57
CA GLU A 22 27.00 28.66 -3.55
C GLU A 22 26.04 27.46 -3.67
N GLU A 23 24.76 27.69 -3.99
CA GLU A 23 23.68 26.70 -3.94
C GLU A 23 23.20 26.23 -5.33
N TYR A 24 24.09 26.12 -6.33
CA TYR A 24 23.71 25.62 -7.67
C TYR A 24 24.35 24.29 -8.10
N ASP A 25 25.27 23.72 -7.30
CA ASP A 25 26.01 22.50 -7.66
C ASP A 25 25.77 21.29 -6.73
N LEU A 26 24.79 21.37 -5.82
CA LEU A 26 24.48 20.25 -4.92
C LEU A 26 23.48 19.29 -5.59
N GLU A 27 23.91 18.04 -5.81
CA GLU A 27 23.04 16.94 -6.22
C GLU A 27 21.81 16.83 -5.29
N PRO A 28 20.61 16.45 -5.77
CA PRO A 28 19.37 16.41 -4.97
C PRO A 28 19.49 15.67 -3.62
N ILE A 29 20.39 14.69 -3.55
CA ILE A 29 20.73 13.90 -2.37
C ILE A 29 21.37 14.77 -1.27
N GLN A 30 22.21 15.73 -1.64
CA GLN A 30 22.93 16.59 -0.69
C GLN A 30 21.99 17.64 -0.04
N ILE A 31 21.00 18.12 -0.79
CA ILE A 31 19.94 19.00 -0.28
C ILE A 31 19.05 18.25 0.72
N HIS A 32 18.63 17.02 0.37
CA HIS A 32 17.81 16.20 1.27
C HIS A 32 18.55 15.89 2.59
N GLN A 33 19.83 15.53 2.50
CA GLN A 33 20.67 15.30 3.68
C GLN A 33 20.81 16.55 4.56
N ARG A 34 20.90 17.76 3.99
CA ARG A 34 20.86 19.02 4.77
C ARG A 34 19.52 19.23 5.47
N ILE A 35 18.39 19.01 4.78
CA ILE A 35 17.05 19.14 5.38
C ILE A 35 16.89 18.20 6.59
N LEU A 36 17.34 16.94 6.48
CA LEU A 36 17.29 15.97 7.59
C LEU A 36 18.21 16.35 8.74
N LYS A 37 19.35 16.99 8.44
CA LYS A 37 20.34 17.42 9.44
C LYS A 37 19.91 18.69 10.17
N GLU A 38 19.19 19.59 9.50
CA GLU A 38 18.73 20.88 10.05
C GLU A 38 17.33 20.80 10.67
N ARG A 39 16.46 19.89 10.22
CA ARG A 39 15.11 19.70 10.76
C ARG A 39 14.86 18.22 11.08
N LYS A 40 14.52 17.94 12.35
CA LYS A 40 14.01 16.63 12.77
C LYS A 40 12.64 16.36 12.14
N VAL A 41 12.63 15.73 10.98
CA VAL A 41 11.40 15.32 10.26
C VAL A 41 11.09 13.85 10.51
N LYS A 42 9.82 13.48 10.40
CA LYS A 42 9.36 12.08 10.54
C LYS A 42 9.29 11.39 9.19
N ASN A 43 9.45 10.06 9.16
CA ASN A 43 9.45 9.26 7.93
C ASN A 43 8.25 9.54 7.01
N TYR A 44 7.05 9.76 7.56
CA TYR A 44 5.85 10.02 6.75
C TYR A 44 5.90 11.36 5.98
N GLN A 45 6.74 12.31 6.40
CA GLN A 45 6.82 13.64 5.77
C GLN A 45 7.71 13.65 4.53
N ILE A 46 8.67 12.72 4.47
CA ILE A 46 9.65 12.60 3.40
C ILE A 46 9.41 11.37 2.51
N PHE A 47 8.35 10.61 2.78
CA PHE A 47 8.09 9.34 2.13
C PHE A 47 7.90 9.50 0.61
N PRO A 48 8.68 8.78 -0.22
CA PRO A 48 8.57 8.86 -1.68
C PRO A 48 7.34 8.10 -2.21
N GLY A 49 6.73 8.62 -3.29
CA GLY A 49 5.61 7.98 -4.00
C GLY A 49 4.28 8.71 -3.87
N ASN A 50 3.19 8.04 -4.26
CA ASN A 50 1.85 8.64 -4.29
C ASN A 50 1.03 8.43 -3.02
N THR A 51 1.61 7.79 -2.00
CA THR A 51 0.95 7.61 -0.70
C THR A 51 0.88 8.93 0.07
N ARG A 52 -0.29 9.20 0.65
CA ARG A 52 -0.57 10.33 1.53
C ARG A 52 -0.79 9.85 2.95
N PHE A 53 -0.32 10.65 3.90
CA PHE A 53 -0.45 10.36 5.32
C PHE A 53 -1.30 11.42 6.00
N LEU A 54 -2.30 10.97 6.76
CA LEU A 54 -3.19 11.86 7.51
C LEU A 54 -3.02 11.63 9.02
N CYS A 55 -3.51 12.59 9.81
CA CYS A 55 -3.48 12.55 11.28
C CYS A 55 -2.07 12.31 11.86
N GLY A 56 -1.06 12.98 11.30
CA GLY A 56 0.34 12.87 11.73
C GLY A 56 0.98 11.50 11.47
N GLY A 57 0.63 10.85 10.34
CA GLY A 57 1.18 9.55 9.95
C GLY A 57 0.40 8.33 10.45
N ARG A 58 -0.78 8.53 11.05
CA ARG A 58 -1.61 7.42 11.56
C ARG A 58 -2.40 6.74 10.46
N LEU A 59 -2.95 7.53 9.54
CA LEU A 59 -3.75 7.04 8.41
C LEU A 59 -2.90 7.07 7.15
N VAL A 60 -3.09 6.09 6.29
CA VAL A 60 -2.37 5.91 5.02
C VAL A 60 -3.40 5.83 3.91
N THR A 61 -3.25 6.62 2.86
CA THR A 61 -4.17 6.57 1.71
C THR A 61 -3.42 6.87 0.43
N SER A 62 -4.00 6.62 -0.74
CA SER A 62 -3.40 7.00 -2.03
C SER A 62 -3.76 8.44 -2.41
N LYS A 63 -3.06 9.00 -3.40
CA LYS A 63 -3.23 10.37 -3.91
C LYS A 63 -4.65 10.63 -4.45
N ASP A 64 -5.29 9.62 -5.02
CA ASP A 64 -6.54 9.75 -5.78
C ASP A 64 -7.81 9.51 -4.94
N TYR A 65 -7.99 10.32 -3.89
CA TYR A 65 -9.08 10.15 -2.92
C TYR A 65 -10.50 10.43 -3.44
N ARG A 66 -10.66 10.96 -4.66
CA ARG A 66 -11.98 11.40 -5.20
C ARG A 66 -12.99 10.27 -5.29
N ALA A 67 -12.57 9.12 -5.80
CA ALA A 67 -13.46 7.96 -5.93
C ALA A 67 -13.87 7.39 -4.56
N PHE A 68 -12.98 7.47 -3.57
CA PHE A 68 -13.31 7.10 -2.19
C PHE A 68 -14.33 8.07 -1.57
N ILE A 69 -14.23 9.38 -1.81
CA ILE A 69 -15.27 10.34 -1.38
C ILE A 69 -16.62 10.01 -2.04
N ALA A 70 -16.63 9.70 -3.34
CA ALA A 70 -17.86 9.27 -4.01
C ALA A 70 -18.42 7.98 -3.41
N ALA A 71 -17.57 6.98 -3.11
CA ALA A 71 -17.99 5.75 -2.43
C ALA A 71 -18.59 6.03 -1.04
N LEU A 72 -17.98 6.93 -0.25
CA LEU A 72 -18.51 7.35 1.05
C LEU A 72 -19.89 7.99 0.91
N LEU A 73 -20.09 8.86 -0.07
CA LEU A 73 -21.37 9.52 -0.31
C LEU A 73 -22.44 8.50 -0.74
N ILE A 74 -22.11 7.58 -1.65
CA ILE A 74 -23.02 6.51 -2.08
C ILE A 74 -23.38 5.59 -0.91
N PHE A 75 -22.45 5.35 0.02
CA PHE A 75 -22.68 4.49 1.18
C PHE A 75 -23.51 5.18 2.28
N ILE A 76 -23.24 6.47 2.56
CA ILE A 76 -23.89 7.21 3.65
C ILE A 76 -25.29 7.70 3.26
N THR A 77 -25.49 8.11 2.00
CA THR A 77 -26.74 8.74 1.57
C THR A 77 -27.98 7.85 1.80
N PRO A 78 -28.00 6.57 1.38
CA PRO A 78 -29.15 5.70 1.61
C PRO A 78 -29.45 5.49 3.10
N VAL A 79 -28.42 5.46 3.95
CA VAL A 79 -28.54 5.30 5.40
C VAL A 79 -29.18 6.53 6.03
N VAL A 80 -28.75 7.73 5.62
CA VAL A 80 -29.37 8.99 6.06
C VAL A 80 -30.84 9.05 5.65
N LEU A 81 -31.15 8.70 4.41
CA LEU A 81 -32.54 8.66 3.92
C LEU A 81 -33.39 7.64 4.71
N PHE A 82 -32.88 6.43 4.95
CA PHE A 82 -33.55 5.41 5.76
C PHE A 82 -33.81 5.91 7.19
N CYS A 83 -32.82 6.56 7.82
CA CYS A 83 -32.95 7.13 9.15
C CYS A 83 -33.98 8.25 9.24
N ILE A 84 -34.13 9.07 8.21
CA ILE A 84 -35.10 10.18 8.19
C ILE A 84 -36.51 9.66 7.90
N PHE A 85 -36.67 8.84 6.87
CA PHE A 85 -38.00 8.50 6.34
C PHE A 85 -38.58 7.20 6.89
N THR A 86 -37.75 6.26 7.35
CA THR A 86 -38.21 4.90 7.71
C THR A 86 -38.05 4.61 9.19
N CYS A 87 -36.94 5.01 9.81
CA CYS A 87 -36.70 4.76 11.23
C CYS A 87 -37.78 5.31 12.18
N PRO A 88 -38.37 6.50 11.99
CA PRO A 88 -39.42 6.99 12.88
C PRO A 88 -40.64 6.06 12.93
N PHE A 89 -41.07 5.55 11.76
CA PHE A 89 -42.15 4.57 11.68
C PHE A 89 -41.75 3.25 12.35
N LEU A 90 -40.56 2.72 12.05
CA LEU A 90 -40.08 1.47 12.66
C LEU A 90 -39.96 1.56 14.18
N TRP A 91 -39.59 2.73 14.71
CA TRP A 91 -39.43 2.96 16.14
C TRP A 91 -40.78 2.99 16.87
N ASN A 92 -41.77 3.69 16.31
CA ASN A 92 -43.05 3.94 16.98
C ASN A 92 -44.09 2.84 16.71
N GLU A 93 -44.13 2.29 15.49
CA GLU A 93 -45.23 1.42 15.03
C GLU A 93 -44.84 -0.06 14.92
N VAL A 94 -43.55 -0.39 14.90
CA VAL A 94 -43.07 -1.77 14.71
C VAL A 94 -42.28 -2.26 15.92
N HIS A 95 -40.99 -1.94 15.98
CA HIS A 95 -40.13 -2.28 17.12
C HIS A 95 -38.77 -1.55 17.02
N PRO A 96 -38.27 -0.91 18.10
CA PRO A 96 -37.01 -0.16 18.10
C PRO A 96 -35.76 -1.05 17.88
N ALA A 97 -35.84 -2.36 18.08
CA ALA A 97 -34.71 -3.26 17.81
C ALA A 97 -34.26 -3.24 16.34
N ILE A 98 -35.17 -3.03 15.37
CA ILE A 98 -34.83 -3.01 13.94
C ILE A 98 -33.83 -1.88 13.63
N PRO A 99 -34.14 -0.60 13.92
CA PRO A 99 -33.18 0.49 13.68
C PRO A 99 -31.92 0.38 14.55
N ILE A 100 -31.99 -0.19 15.76
CA ILE A 100 -30.81 -0.42 16.61
C ILE A 100 -29.85 -1.43 15.98
N ILE A 101 -30.35 -2.59 15.54
CA ILE A 101 -29.54 -3.63 14.87
C ILE A 101 -28.96 -3.07 13.58
N PHE A 102 -29.77 -2.34 12.80
CA PHE A 102 -29.30 -1.68 11.59
C PHE A 102 -28.16 -0.70 11.88
N ALA A 103 -28.29 0.17 12.89
CA ALA A 103 -27.24 1.10 13.28
C ALA A 103 -25.95 0.38 13.70
N TYR A 104 -26.06 -0.71 14.46
CA TYR A 104 -24.92 -1.54 14.84
C TYR A 104 -24.19 -2.12 13.61
N LEU A 105 -24.93 -2.74 12.69
CA LEU A 105 -24.35 -3.31 11.47
C LEU A 105 -23.74 -2.23 10.56
N PHE A 106 -24.38 -1.06 10.46
CA PHE A 106 -23.85 0.07 9.72
C PHE A 106 -22.54 0.58 10.32
N ILE A 107 -22.47 0.78 11.64
CA ILE A 107 -21.24 1.20 12.32
C ILE A 107 -20.12 0.20 12.07
N LEU A 108 -20.41 -1.11 12.16
CA LEU A 108 -19.45 -2.16 11.89
C LEU A 108 -18.93 -2.11 10.44
N ALA A 109 -19.83 -1.98 9.47
CA ALA A 109 -19.49 -1.89 8.05
C ALA A 109 -18.69 -0.61 7.74
N PHE A 110 -19.11 0.53 8.28
CA PHE A 110 -18.45 1.81 8.10
C PHE A 110 -17.04 1.81 8.71
N ALA A 111 -16.91 1.34 9.95
CA ALA A 111 -15.61 1.20 10.61
C ALA A 111 -14.68 0.26 9.82
N SER A 112 -15.21 -0.83 9.28
CA SER A 112 -14.45 -1.76 8.44
C SER A 112 -13.97 -1.11 7.14
N MET A 113 -14.84 -0.35 6.45
CA MET A 113 -14.48 0.39 5.25
C MET A 113 -13.37 1.42 5.53
N LEU A 114 -13.51 2.21 6.59
CA LEU A 114 -12.49 3.20 6.98
C LEU A 114 -11.18 2.52 7.37
N LYS A 115 -11.25 1.41 8.13
CA LYS A 115 -10.06 0.65 8.50
C LYS A 115 -9.34 0.15 7.26
N THR A 116 -10.05 -0.42 6.29
CA THR A 116 -9.44 -0.93 5.05
C THR A 116 -8.86 0.19 4.20
N SER A 117 -9.57 1.33 4.07
CA SER A 117 -9.10 2.48 3.29
C SER A 117 -7.86 3.15 3.87
N TRP A 118 -7.74 3.22 5.20
CA TRP A 118 -6.69 4.00 5.86
C TRP A 118 -5.55 3.19 6.49
N THR A 119 -5.57 1.87 6.35
CA THR A 119 -4.52 1.00 6.87
C THR A 119 -3.34 0.95 5.91
N ASP A 120 -2.13 0.87 6.46
CA ASP A 120 -0.94 0.57 5.68
C ASP A 120 -1.10 -0.81 5.01
N PRO A 121 -1.10 -0.88 3.67
CA PRO A 121 -1.32 -2.13 2.96
C PRO A 121 -0.12 -3.08 3.05
N GLY A 122 0.99 -2.69 3.71
CA GLY A 122 2.23 -3.46 3.77
C GLY A 122 3.30 -2.87 2.85
N ILE A 123 3.43 -1.55 2.82
CA ILE A 123 4.41 -0.87 1.96
C ILE A 123 5.82 -1.26 2.36
N ILE A 124 6.59 -1.74 1.37
CA ILE A 124 7.99 -2.12 1.52
C ILE A 124 8.87 -0.87 1.30
N PRO A 125 9.85 -0.58 2.19
CA PRO A 125 10.79 0.52 2.00
C PRO A 125 11.57 0.37 0.70
N ARG A 126 11.98 1.51 0.13
CA ARG A 126 12.79 1.54 -1.10
C ARG A 126 14.26 1.29 -0.76
N ASN A 127 15.02 0.92 -1.80
CA ASN A 127 16.47 0.77 -1.75
C ASN A 127 16.94 -0.20 -0.63
N LEU A 128 16.29 -1.36 -0.53
CA LEU A 128 16.71 -2.38 0.44
C LEU A 128 17.90 -3.21 -0.05
N ASP A 129 18.09 -3.30 -1.36
CA ASP A 129 19.18 -4.05 -1.99
C ASP A 129 20.21 -3.05 -2.54
N THR A 130 21.45 -3.11 -2.04
CA THR A 130 22.55 -2.21 -2.44
C THR A 130 23.02 -2.49 -3.86
N GLN A 131 23.64 -1.51 -4.52
CA GLN A 131 24.26 -1.69 -5.85
C GLN A 131 25.34 -2.78 -5.85
N GLU A 132 26.07 -2.96 -4.74
CA GLU A 132 27.06 -4.03 -4.57
C GLU A 132 26.44 -5.44 -4.72
N GLU A 133 25.24 -5.67 -4.14
CA GLU A 133 24.52 -6.93 -4.35
C GLU A 133 24.06 -7.13 -5.80
N ILE A 134 23.86 -6.05 -6.55
CA ILE A 134 23.41 -6.10 -7.95
C ILE A 134 24.61 -6.36 -8.89
N GLU A 135 25.76 -5.75 -8.59
CA GLU A 135 27.00 -5.89 -9.37
C GLU A 135 27.68 -7.25 -9.18
N ASP A 136 27.64 -7.82 -7.97
CA ASP A 136 28.13 -9.18 -7.70
C ASP A 136 27.32 -10.25 -8.46
N ASN A 137 26.02 -10.01 -8.68
CA ASN A 137 25.17 -10.89 -9.50
C ASN A 137 25.37 -10.66 -11.02
N ALA A 138 25.81 -9.47 -11.43
CA ALA A 138 25.98 -9.10 -12.84
C ALA A 138 27.37 -9.39 -13.41
N SER A 139 28.41 -9.49 -12.57
CA SER A 139 29.82 -9.63 -12.96
C SER A 139 30.22 -11.03 -13.47
N SER A 140 29.26 -11.94 -13.64
CA SER A 140 29.51 -13.32 -14.05
C SER A 140 28.64 -13.83 -15.21
N ILE A 141 28.52 -13.11 -16.38
CA ILE A 141 28.29 -13.66 -17.77
C ILE A 141 27.73 -12.60 -18.77
N ASN A 142 27.96 -12.85 -20.09
CA ASN A 142 27.61 -12.17 -21.36
C ASN A 142 26.37 -11.22 -21.46
N PRO A 143 26.45 -10.15 -22.31
CA PRO A 143 25.39 -9.12 -22.49
C PRO A 143 24.10 -9.57 -23.18
N SER A 144 24.00 -10.78 -23.73
CA SER A 144 22.76 -11.30 -24.32
C SER A 144 21.81 -11.94 -23.29
N ILE A 145 22.25 -12.06 -22.02
CA ILE A 145 21.52 -12.66 -20.89
C ILE A 145 20.94 -11.58 -19.95
N ILE A 146 20.85 -10.31 -20.38
CA ILE A 146 20.43 -9.18 -19.52
C ILE A 146 19.06 -9.39 -18.84
N SER A 147 18.14 -10.16 -19.43
CA SER A 147 16.84 -10.46 -18.79
C SER A 147 16.95 -11.38 -17.55
N GLY A 148 18.02 -12.17 -17.43
CA GLY A 148 18.30 -13.04 -16.28
C GLY A 148 19.10 -12.37 -15.15
N ILE A 149 19.73 -11.22 -15.42
CA ILE A 149 20.66 -10.52 -14.49
C ILE A 149 19.95 -9.95 -13.24
N TYR A 150 18.64 -9.74 -13.31
CA TYR A 150 17.83 -9.26 -12.19
C TYR A 150 17.00 -10.36 -11.51
N GLN A 151 17.41 -11.62 -11.66
CA GLN A 151 16.71 -12.75 -11.05
C GLN A 151 17.50 -13.29 -9.87
N LYS A 152 17.22 -12.76 -8.67
CA LYS A 152 17.71 -13.31 -7.39
C LYS A 152 16.92 -14.59 -7.10
N GLU A 153 17.56 -15.75 -7.09
CA GLU A 153 16.92 -17.01 -6.74
C GLU A 153 16.95 -17.25 -5.23
N ILE A 154 15.80 -17.65 -4.67
CA ILE A 154 15.69 -18.03 -3.26
C ILE A 154 15.02 -19.39 -3.10
N GLN A 155 15.39 -20.13 -2.07
CA GLN A 155 14.80 -21.42 -1.73
C GLN A 155 13.71 -21.26 -0.66
N ILE A 156 12.48 -21.66 -0.98
CA ILE A 156 11.35 -21.65 -0.05
C ILE A 156 10.82 -23.07 0.05
N LYS A 157 10.99 -23.72 1.21
CA LYS A 157 10.54 -25.10 1.46
C LYS A 157 10.98 -26.08 0.34
N ASN A 158 12.25 -26.01 -0.05
CA ASN A 158 12.87 -26.84 -1.10
C ASN A 158 12.34 -26.59 -2.53
N THR A 159 11.74 -25.42 -2.78
CA THR A 159 11.38 -24.95 -4.12
C THR A 159 12.17 -23.69 -4.43
N SER A 160 12.83 -23.62 -5.59
CA SER A 160 13.48 -22.41 -6.07
C SER A 160 12.45 -21.40 -6.59
N TRP A 161 12.61 -20.14 -6.21
CA TRP A 161 11.79 -19.02 -6.65
C TRP A 161 12.68 -17.93 -7.17
N SER A 162 12.42 -17.47 -8.40
CA SER A 162 13.09 -16.32 -8.98
C SER A 162 12.37 -15.03 -8.59
N LEU A 163 13.08 -14.14 -7.90
CA LEU A 163 12.59 -12.82 -7.51
C LEU A 163 12.71 -11.83 -8.68
N LYS A 164 11.72 -10.94 -8.78
CA LYS A 164 11.73 -9.88 -9.79
C LYS A 164 12.20 -8.58 -9.16
N TYR A 165 13.14 -7.90 -9.80
CA TYR A 165 13.55 -6.58 -9.40
C TYR A 165 12.47 -5.51 -9.71
N CYS A 166 12.44 -4.46 -8.91
CA CYS A 166 11.61 -3.28 -9.11
C CYS A 166 12.51 -2.07 -9.34
N ASP A 167 12.58 -1.58 -10.57
CA ASP A 167 13.42 -0.42 -10.91
C ASP A 167 12.97 0.88 -10.24
N THR A 168 11.69 0.99 -9.91
CA THR A 168 11.12 2.17 -9.25
C THR A 168 11.42 2.21 -7.76
N CYS A 169 11.31 1.07 -7.07
CA CYS A 169 11.54 0.97 -5.63
C CYS A 169 12.97 0.53 -5.28
N LYS A 170 13.76 0.11 -6.27
CA LYS A 170 15.11 -0.45 -6.12
C LYS A 170 15.19 -1.60 -5.12
N ILE A 171 14.31 -2.58 -5.30
CA ILE A 171 14.26 -3.79 -4.47
C ILE A 171 14.01 -5.04 -5.32
N TYR A 172 14.55 -6.18 -4.90
CA TYR A 172 14.03 -7.49 -5.26
C TYR A 172 12.72 -7.72 -4.53
N ARG A 173 11.62 -7.83 -5.27
CA ARG A 173 10.28 -7.97 -4.68
C ARG A 173 10.22 -9.30 -3.95
N PRO A 174 9.94 -9.32 -2.63
CA PRO A 174 9.70 -10.56 -1.92
C PRO A 174 8.59 -11.37 -2.57
N PRO A 175 8.54 -12.70 -2.36
CA PRO A 175 7.43 -13.51 -2.84
C PRO A 175 6.08 -12.93 -2.40
N ARG A 176 5.11 -12.91 -3.31
CA ARG A 176 3.77 -12.34 -3.10
C ARG A 176 3.73 -10.82 -2.95
N ALA A 177 4.85 -10.11 -3.11
CA ALA A 177 4.87 -8.66 -3.21
C ALA A 177 4.78 -8.18 -4.67
N SER A 178 4.07 -7.08 -4.89
CA SER A 178 3.91 -6.47 -6.21
C SER A 178 4.03 -4.96 -6.14
N HIS A 179 4.50 -4.35 -7.23
CA HIS A 179 4.55 -2.91 -7.37
C HIS A 179 3.20 -2.39 -7.87
N CYS A 180 2.53 -1.59 -7.06
CA CYS A 180 1.29 -0.91 -7.44
C CYS A 180 1.64 0.46 -8.04
N ARG A 181 1.35 0.62 -9.34
CA ARG A 181 1.62 1.87 -10.08
C ARG A 181 0.81 3.06 -9.56
N GLN A 182 -0.41 2.85 -9.09
CA GLN A 182 -1.26 3.93 -8.56
C GLN A 182 -0.71 4.47 -7.24
N CYS A 183 -0.34 3.58 -6.31
CA CYS A 183 0.31 3.96 -5.06
C CYS A 183 1.77 4.38 -5.25
N ASP A 184 2.39 4.01 -6.37
CA ASP A 184 3.83 4.08 -6.62
C ASP A 184 4.64 3.43 -5.50
N ASN A 185 4.31 2.20 -5.15
CA ASN A 185 4.95 1.47 -4.05
C ASN A 185 4.90 -0.04 -4.26
N CYS A 186 5.96 -0.73 -3.83
CA CYS A 186 5.91 -2.17 -3.62
C CYS A 186 5.14 -2.46 -2.32
N VAL A 187 4.17 -3.37 -2.41
CA VAL A 187 3.29 -3.75 -1.30
C VAL A 187 3.38 -5.26 -1.11
N GLU A 188 3.58 -5.70 0.13
CA GLU A 188 3.57 -7.11 0.51
C GLU A 188 2.15 -7.68 0.45
N TYR A 189 1.99 -8.90 -0.10
CA TYR A 189 0.69 -9.56 -0.28
C TYR A 189 -0.33 -8.72 -1.07
N GLU A 190 0.18 -7.92 -2.01
CA GLU A 190 -0.68 -7.11 -2.86
C GLU A 190 -1.56 -8.00 -3.72
N ASP A 191 -2.87 -7.79 -3.60
CA ASP A 191 -3.85 -8.45 -4.44
C ASP A 191 -4.24 -7.52 -5.61
N HIS A 192 -4.74 -6.34 -5.26
CA HIS A 192 -5.02 -5.27 -6.21
C HIS A 192 -5.16 -3.91 -5.50
N HIS A 193 -5.12 -2.83 -6.29
CA HIS A 193 -5.54 -1.51 -5.84
C HIS A 193 -7.04 -1.30 -6.07
N CYS A 194 -7.81 -1.07 -5.01
CA CYS A 194 -9.22 -0.78 -5.12
C CYS A 194 -9.45 0.73 -5.12
N ILE A 195 -9.92 1.24 -6.26
CA ILE A 195 -10.20 2.67 -6.47
C ILE A 195 -11.27 3.17 -5.49
N TRP A 196 -12.25 2.33 -5.14
CA TRP A 196 -13.34 2.68 -4.22
C TRP A 196 -12.89 2.79 -2.76
N LEU A 197 -11.79 2.14 -2.40
CA LEU A 197 -11.19 2.22 -1.06
C LEU A 197 -9.94 3.11 -1.04
N ASN A 198 -9.47 3.56 -2.21
CA ASN A 198 -8.27 4.37 -2.41
C ASN A 198 -7.04 3.79 -1.70
N ASN A 199 -6.91 2.47 -1.72
CA ASN A 199 -5.84 1.72 -1.08
C ASN A 199 -5.60 0.38 -1.80
N CYS A 200 -4.42 -0.21 -1.61
CA CYS A 200 -4.21 -1.61 -1.97
C CYS A 200 -4.94 -2.49 -0.96
N VAL A 201 -5.74 -3.42 -1.46
CA VAL A 201 -6.65 -4.23 -0.63
C VAL A 201 -6.52 -5.69 -0.97
N VAL A 202 -7.05 -6.53 -0.09
CA VAL A 202 -7.09 -7.98 -0.25
C VAL A 202 -8.53 -8.49 -0.50
N TRP A 203 -9.57 -7.61 -0.60
CA TRP A 203 -10.97 -8.08 -0.76
C TRP A 203 -12.07 -7.01 -1.01
N MET A 204 -13.14 -7.32 -1.80
CA MET A 204 -14.55 -6.84 -1.54
C MET A 204 -15.71 -7.43 -2.40
N VAL A 205 -16.90 -7.68 -1.79
CA VAL A 205 -18.31 -7.91 -2.31
C VAL A 205 -18.80 -9.36 -2.51
N GLY A 206 -19.94 -9.76 -1.91
CA GLY A 206 -20.70 -11.03 -2.03
C GLY A 206 -20.21 -12.15 -2.97
N GLY A 207 -20.40 -12.03 -4.28
CA GLY A 207 -19.91 -13.04 -5.25
C GLY A 207 -18.38 -13.11 -5.30
N LEU A 208 -17.73 -11.95 -5.20
CA LEU A 208 -16.30 -11.82 -5.00
C LEU A 208 -15.87 -12.32 -3.59
N THR A 209 -16.74 -12.24 -2.58
CA THR A 209 -16.51 -12.84 -1.25
C THR A 209 -16.46 -14.35 -1.34
N VAL A 210 -17.40 -15.00 -2.03
CA VAL A 210 -17.33 -16.45 -2.23
C VAL A 210 -16.06 -16.82 -3.00
N TYR A 211 -15.78 -16.12 -4.11
CA TYR A 211 -14.58 -16.36 -4.92
C TYR A 211 -13.29 -16.25 -4.10
N HIS A 212 -13.09 -15.17 -3.37
CA HIS A 212 -11.88 -15.03 -2.59
C HIS A 212 -11.89 -15.93 -1.33
N CYS A 213 -13.04 -16.36 -0.80
CA CYS A 213 -13.09 -17.37 0.26
C CYS A 213 -12.49 -18.68 -0.26
N LEU A 214 -12.80 -19.05 -1.51
CA LEU A 214 -12.18 -20.18 -2.19
C LEU A 214 -10.66 -19.97 -2.38
N LEU A 215 -10.24 -18.75 -2.75
CA LEU A 215 -8.81 -18.41 -2.89
C LEU A 215 -8.05 -18.54 -1.56
N ILE A 216 -8.59 -17.96 -0.47
CA ILE A 216 -8.03 -18.08 0.88
C ILE A 216 -7.97 -19.55 1.29
N MET A 217 -9.05 -20.32 1.10
CA MET A 217 -9.06 -21.75 1.43
C MET A 217 -7.98 -22.54 0.66
N ARG A 218 -7.61 -22.10 -0.55
CA ARG A 218 -6.50 -22.68 -1.33
C ARG A 218 -5.12 -22.12 -0.95
N GLY A 219 -5.07 -21.06 -0.15
CA GLY A 219 -3.84 -20.35 0.22
C GLY A 219 -3.23 -19.58 -0.96
N VAL A 220 -4.06 -19.09 -1.87
CA VAL A 220 -3.67 -18.43 -3.13
C VAL A 220 -4.22 -16.99 -3.13
N THR A 221 -3.47 -16.00 -3.60
CA THR A 221 -3.99 -14.64 -3.86
C THR A 221 -4.59 -14.53 -5.26
N THR A 222 -5.39 -13.52 -5.57
CA THR A 222 -5.92 -13.31 -6.94
C THR A 222 -4.78 -13.10 -7.92
N HIS A 223 -3.77 -12.33 -7.52
CA HIS A 223 -2.57 -12.11 -8.31
C HIS A 223 -1.78 -13.40 -8.59
N GLU A 224 -1.69 -14.30 -7.61
CA GLU A 224 -1.12 -15.64 -7.79
C GLU A 224 -1.99 -16.52 -8.68
N GLN A 225 -3.32 -16.50 -8.52
CA GLN A 225 -4.24 -17.29 -9.34
C GLN A 225 -4.10 -16.90 -10.82
N LEU A 226 -4.19 -15.60 -11.13
CA LEU A 226 -4.04 -15.06 -12.49
C LEU A 226 -2.68 -15.43 -13.10
N ARG A 227 -1.59 -15.34 -12.33
CA ARG A 227 -0.27 -15.76 -12.81
C ARG A 227 -0.14 -17.27 -12.93
N SER A 228 -0.75 -18.04 -12.04
CA SER A 228 -0.66 -19.50 -12.07
C SER A 228 -1.30 -20.08 -13.32
N ASP A 229 -2.39 -19.48 -13.79
CA ASP A 229 -3.06 -19.93 -15.01
C ASP A 229 -2.17 -19.67 -16.25
N ILE A 230 -1.52 -18.51 -16.30
CA ILE A 230 -0.53 -18.18 -17.34
C ILE A 230 0.72 -19.08 -17.23
N LEU A 231 1.20 -19.33 -16.02
CA LEU A 231 2.42 -20.12 -15.79
C LEU A 231 2.18 -21.60 -16.04
N LYS A 232 1.00 -22.15 -15.75
CA LYS A 232 0.64 -23.54 -16.08
C LYS A 232 0.57 -23.78 -17.59
N LEU A 233 0.14 -22.78 -18.36
CA LEU A 233 0.20 -22.85 -19.82
C LEU A 233 1.64 -22.93 -20.34
N LYS A 234 2.59 -22.32 -19.63
CA LYS A 234 4.01 -22.27 -20.01
C LYS A 234 4.85 -23.41 -19.41
N TYR A 235 4.46 -23.92 -18.24
CA TYR A 235 5.15 -24.93 -17.45
C TYR A 235 4.11 -25.89 -16.83
N PRO A 236 3.78 -27.01 -17.50
CA PRO A 236 2.74 -27.95 -17.07
C PRO A 236 3.04 -28.61 -15.71
N ASP A 237 4.32 -28.79 -15.37
CA ASP A 237 4.78 -29.47 -14.15
C ASP A 237 5.05 -28.51 -12.97
N LEU A 238 4.49 -27.29 -13.00
CA LEU A 238 4.69 -26.31 -11.94
C LEU A 238 4.19 -26.87 -10.60
N GLY A 239 5.11 -27.00 -9.63
CA GLY A 239 4.87 -27.65 -8.35
C GLY A 239 3.74 -27.04 -7.48
N VAL A 240 3.41 -27.73 -6.39
CA VAL A 240 2.34 -27.34 -5.46
C VAL A 240 2.66 -26.00 -4.80
N ASN A 241 1.68 -25.09 -4.70
CA ASN A 241 1.83 -23.80 -4.03
C ASN A 241 2.45 -23.96 -2.61
N PRO A 242 3.67 -23.43 -2.37
CA PRO A 242 4.39 -23.63 -1.10
C PRO A 242 3.75 -22.90 0.08
N TYR A 243 2.87 -21.94 -0.17
CA TYR A 243 2.14 -21.21 0.86
C TYR A 243 0.89 -21.94 1.35
N ASN A 244 0.42 -22.96 0.62
CA ASN A 244 -0.72 -23.77 1.03
C ASN A 244 -0.36 -24.64 2.26
N LYS A 245 -1.14 -24.53 3.34
CA LYS A 245 -0.99 -25.33 4.57
C LYS A 245 -1.61 -26.74 4.46
N LYS A 246 -2.02 -27.17 3.27
CA LYS A 246 -2.67 -28.46 2.98
C LYS A 246 -4.02 -28.66 3.71
N SER A 247 -4.59 -27.61 4.29
CA SER A 247 -5.89 -27.63 4.96
C SER A 247 -6.62 -26.31 4.73
N PRO A 248 -7.85 -26.33 4.16
CA PRO A 248 -8.65 -25.13 3.93
C PRO A 248 -8.84 -24.27 5.17
N PHE A 249 -9.15 -24.91 6.30
CA PHE A 249 -9.37 -24.23 7.57
C PHE A 249 -8.09 -23.61 8.15
N LYS A 250 -6.93 -24.26 7.98
CA LYS A 250 -5.65 -23.68 8.41
C LYS A 250 -5.27 -22.46 7.57
N ASN A 251 -5.54 -22.50 6.26
CA ASN A 251 -5.32 -21.34 5.40
C ASN A 251 -6.25 -20.17 5.78
N MET A 252 -7.53 -20.47 6.03
CA MET A 252 -8.51 -19.47 6.48
C MET A 252 -8.13 -18.87 7.85
N ALA A 253 -7.78 -19.72 8.82
CA ALA A 253 -7.35 -19.27 10.15
C ALA A 253 -6.07 -18.42 10.08
N GLN A 254 -5.14 -18.73 9.17
CA GLN A 254 -3.97 -17.89 8.96
C GLN A 254 -4.35 -16.47 8.51
N VAL A 255 -5.31 -16.31 7.61
CA VAL A 255 -5.71 -14.97 7.13
C VAL A 255 -6.54 -14.22 8.17
N LEU A 256 -7.50 -14.91 8.82
CA LEU A 256 -8.44 -14.28 9.75
C LEU A 256 -7.85 -14.01 11.14
N CYS A 257 -6.94 -14.86 11.61
CA CYS A 257 -6.43 -14.82 12.97
C CYS A 257 -4.96 -14.36 13.07
N GLN A 258 -4.30 -14.03 11.96
CA GLN A 258 -2.95 -13.48 12.04
C GLN A 258 -2.96 -12.10 12.70
N PRO A 259 -1.95 -11.81 13.55
CA PRO A 259 -1.76 -10.46 14.06
C PRO A 259 -1.48 -9.51 12.88
N GLN A 260 -1.92 -8.25 13.02
CA GLN A 260 -1.63 -7.24 12.02
C GLN A 260 -0.11 -7.11 11.82
N PRO A 261 0.40 -7.20 10.58
CA PRO A 261 1.82 -7.03 10.33
C PRO A 261 2.27 -5.62 10.74
N LYS A 262 3.48 -5.53 11.28
CA LYS A 262 4.07 -4.23 11.66
C LYS A 262 4.43 -3.47 10.38
N SER A 263 4.10 -2.18 10.33
CA SER A 263 4.51 -1.31 9.23
C SER A 263 6.03 -1.24 9.13
N TYR A 264 6.57 -1.56 7.95
CA TYR A 264 7.99 -1.42 7.64
C TYR A 264 8.46 0.04 7.64
N LEU A 265 7.57 0.96 7.24
CA LEU A 265 7.89 2.39 7.10
C LEU A 265 8.21 3.08 8.42
N ARG A 266 7.81 2.50 9.56
CA ARG A 266 7.95 3.11 10.91
C ARG A 266 7.56 4.60 10.93
N ARG A 267 6.48 4.94 10.22
CA ARG A 267 6.06 6.30 9.80
C ARG A 267 6.28 7.46 10.76
N ARG A 268 6.08 7.23 12.07
CA ARG A 268 6.14 8.27 13.12
C ARG A 268 7.50 8.39 13.80
N LYS A 269 8.45 7.51 13.50
CA LYS A 269 9.85 7.66 13.91
C LYS A 269 10.49 8.82 13.14
N MET A 270 11.51 9.40 13.74
CA MET A 270 12.34 10.40 13.07
C MET A 270 13.06 9.72 11.89
N ALA A 271 13.18 10.46 10.80
CA ALA A 271 14.00 10.06 9.68
C ALA A 271 15.45 9.98 10.11
N ASP A 272 16.08 8.84 9.87
CA ASP A 272 17.52 8.71 10.07
C ASP A 272 18.21 9.38 8.87
N PRO A 273 19.09 10.37 9.07
CA PRO A 273 19.83 11.03 8.00
C PRO A 273 20.77 10.09 7.22
N ILE A 274 20.93 8.83 7.69
CA ILE A 274 21.82 7.81 7.14
C ILE A 274 21.06 6.77 6.30
N ILE A 275 19.74 6.63 6.44
CA ILE A 275 18.96 5.59 5.73
C ILE A 275 18.67 5.95 4.26
N GLU A 276 19.08 7.13 3.78
CA GLU A 276 19.09 7.46 2.35
C GLU A 276 20.43 7.18 1.65
N LYS A 277 21.40 6.56 2.33
CA LYS A 277 22.65 6.06 1.71
C LYS A 277 22.62 4.58 1.36
N ILE A 278 21.47 3.92 1.46
CA ILE A 278 21.28 2.52 1.09
C ILE A 278 20.15 2.48 0.08
#